data_AF-A0A6M1U4Y1-F1
#
_entry.id   AF-A0A6M1U4Y1-F1
#
_cell.length_a   1.000
_cell.length_b   1.000
_cell.length_c   1.000
_cell.angle_alpha   90.00
_cell.angle_beta   90.00
_cell.angle_gamma   90.00
#
_symmetry.space_group_name_H-M   'P 1'
#
loop_
_entity.id
_entity.type
_entity.pdbx_description
1 polymer ?
#
loop_
_entity_poly.entity_id
_entity_poly.type
_entity_poly.pdbx_seq_one_letter_code
_entity_poly.pdbx_strand_id
1 'polypeptide(L)'
;MGFAWLAGLMLLMQPSATADSFIIEIDGQPVAVAQKADYHFPLLGKPFVDDEKLDGFLAWVASRVNRQPINARIDDSGRIIAEENGRQLDVERLKHDFLQYYYGTGGMLVQNPYRTLLPKVDRKLLAQVRQKQIGWYVTYFNARNRNRSHNISLAAQAINNWVLLPGEVFSFNKVVGQRTAQKGYRPAPVIVRGELSEGIGGGICQVSSTLFNAVDRAGMHILKRYSHSREVPYVPPGRDATVSWYGPDFVFQNLYPYPVLIRAYARYGQVMVSVHSFQELEYEPRHVPGASTKLPQETNANEQKVTESGDS
;
A
#
# COMPACT_ATOMS: atom_id res chain seq x y z
N MET A 1 78.94 21.92 -11.45
CA MET A 1 77.84 22.41 -12.29
C MET A 1 76.53 21.84 -11.74
N GLY A 2 75.51 22.69 -11.54
CA GLY A 2 74.12 22.32 -11.24
C GLY A 2 73.77 22.27 -9.74
N PHE A 3 73.42 23.39 -9.08
CA PHE A 3 72.10 24.02 -8.95
C PHE A 3 71.04 23.24 -8.13
N ALA A 4 70.64 23.88 -7.03
CA ALA A 4 69.60 23.50 -6.08
C ALA A 4 68.20 23.47 -6.69
N TRP A 5 67.31 22.63 -6.14
CA TRP A 5 65.88 22.90 -6.10
C TRP A 5 65.28 22.46 -4.75
N LEU A 6 64.98 23.46 -3.93
CA LEU A 6 63.88 23.43 -2.97
C LEU A 6 62.59 23.14 -3.76
N ALA A 7 61.90 22.05 -3.44
CA ALA A 7 60.49 21.90 -3.77
C ALA A 7 59.72 21.93 -2.46
N GLY A 8 59.10 23.08 -2.20
CA GLY A 8 58.32 23.35 -1.01
C GLY A 8 57.16 22.37 -0.89
N LEU A 9 56.93 21.94 0.35
CA LEU A 9 55.74 21.24 0.76
C LEU A 9 54.57 22.22 0.65
N MET A 10 53.89 22.25 -0.50
CA MET A 10 52.59 22.90 -0.61
C MET A 10 51.60 22.06 0.20
N LEU A 11 51.45 22.42 1.48
CA LEU A 11 50.25 22.09 2.23
C LEU A 11 49.09 22.68 1.44
N LEU A 12 48.28 21.82 0.81
CA LEU A 12 46.95 22.19 0.33
C LEU A 12 46.10 22.52 1.57
N MET A 13 46.18 23.77 1.98
CA MET A 13 45.15 24.38 2.81
C MET A 13 43.87 24.44 1.97
N GLN A 14 42.97 23.48 2.20
CA GLN A 14 41.54 23.76 2.06
C GLN A 14 40.85 23.74 3.44
N PRO A 15 40.95 24.81 4.25
CA PRO A 15 40.03 25.02 5.34
C PRO A 15 39.23 26.29 5.08
N SER A 16 37.97 26.17 4.63
CA SER A 16 36.97 27.23 4.87
C SER A 16 35.57 26.91 4.33
N ALA A 17 35.45 26.20 3.19
CA ALA A 17 34.12 25.97 2.60
C ALA A 17 33.18 25.14 3.49
N THR A 18 33.72 24.27 4.35
CA THR A 18 32.93 23.44 5.28
C THR A 18 32.59 24.15 6.59
N ALA A 19 33.22 25.27 6.92
CA ALA A 19 33.12 25.88 8.25
C ALA A 19 31.89 26.79 8.42
N ASP A 20 31.33 27.32 7.33
CA ASP A 20 30.12 28.16 7.31
C ASP A 20 29.01 27.53 6.45
N SER A 21 28.76 26.23 6.65
CA SER A 21 27.73 25.48 5.93
C SER A 21 26.58 25.08 6.85
N PHE A 22 25.37 25.00 6.31
CA PHE A 22 24.25 24.32 6.93
C PHE A 22 24.21 22.87 6.45
N ILE A 23 24.51 21.94 7.33
CA ILE A 23 24.62 20.51 7.01
C ILE A 23 23.45 19.79 7.70
N ILE A 24 22.73 18.98 6.93
CA ILE A 24 21.68 18.10 7.47
C ILE A 24 22.19 16.67 7.43
N GLU A 25 22.14 16.00 8.58
CA GLU A 25 22.48 14.58 8.72
C GLU A 25 21.27 13.75 9.12
N ILE A 26 21.19 12.56 8.52
CA ILE A 26 20.22 11.52 8.85
C ILE A 26 21.00 10.27 9.21
N ASP A 27 20.85 9.79 10.43
CA ASP A 27 21.52 8.58 10.93
C ASP A 27 23.06 8.61 10.70
N GLY A 28 23.65 9.80 10.87
CA GLY A 28 25.09 10.05 10.69
C GLY A 28 25.57 10.16 9.24
N GLN A 29 24.66 10.24 8.26
CA GLN A 29 24.99 10.45 6.84
C GLN A 29 24.50 11.82 6.37
N PRO A 30 25.33 12.62 5.67
CA PRO A 30 24.92 13.92 5.16
C PRO A 30 23.91 13.74 4.01
N VAL A 31 22.75 14.40 4.11
CA VAL A 31 21.67 14.34 3.10
C VAL A 31 21.49 15.65 2.32
N ALA A 32 21.94 16.76 2.91
CA ALA A 32 21.85 18.10 2.35
C ALA A 32 22.96 18.99 2.89
N VAL A 33 23.43 19.91 2.05
CA VAL A 33 24.33 21.01 2.43
C VAL A 33 23.80 22.28 1.77
N ALA A 34 23.76 23.37 2.51
CA ALA A 34 23.27 24.67 2.04
C ALA A 34 24.23 25.81 2.46
N GLN A 35 24.46 26.75 1.55
CA GLN A 35 25.27 27.94 1.81
C GLN A 35 24.38 29.17 1.87
N LYS A 36 24.68 30.15 2.73
CA LYS A 36 23.89 31.39 2.86
C LYS A 36 23.68 32.10 1.52
N ALA A 37 24.71 32.09 0.67
CA ALA A 37 24.69 32.75 -0.64
C ALA A 37 23.59 32.25 -1.58
N ASP A 38 23.21 30.96 -1.49
CA ASP A 38 22.22 30.36 -2.39
C ASP A 38 20.81 30.91 -2.11
N TYR A 39 20.55 31.29 -0.85
CA TYR A 39 19.24 31.68 -0.32
C TYR A 39 19.13 33.17 -0.03
N HIS A 40 20.04 33.99 -0.56
CA HIS A 40 19.98 35.44 -0.39
C HIS A 40 18.99 36.08 -1.36
N PHE A 41 18.13 36.97 -0.84
CA PHE A 41 17.26 37.81 -1.61
C PHE A 41 17.98 39.11 -2.02
N PRO A 42 18.08 39.43 -3.32
CA PRO A 42 18.88 40.55 -3.79
C PRO A 42 18.12 41.89 -3.65
N LEU A 43 18.08 42.48 -2.45
CA LEU A 43 17.48 43.82 -2.26
C LEU A 43 18.21 44.69 -1.20
N LEU A 44 18.52 45.94 -1.58
CA LEU A 44 18.87 47.10 -0.74
C LEU A 44 19.68 46.83 0.56
N GLY A 45 20.82 46.14 0.43
CA GLY A 45 21.91 46.17 1.42
C GLY A 45 21.67 45.42 2.73
N LYS A 46 20.56 44.68 2.88
CA LYS A 46 20.29 43.83 4.06
C LYS A 46 20.15 42.36 3.64
N PRO A 47 20.76 41.41 4.39
CA PRO A 47 20.64 39.99 4.09
C PRO A 47 19.24 39.49 4.44
N PHE A 48 18.33 39.46 3.47
CA PHE A 48 17.04 38.79 3.61
C PHE A 48 17.13 37.40 2.99
N VAL A 49 16.49 36.44 3.65
CA VAL A 49 16.30 35.10 3.09
C VAL A 49 15.29 35.18 1.94
N ASP A 50 15.59 34.47 0.87
CA ASP A 50 14.66 34.17 -0.21
C ASP A 50 13.75 33.01 0.23
N ASP A 51 12.54 33.34 0.68
CA ASP A 51 11.58 32.36 1.20
C ASP A 51 11.18 31.31 0.15
N GLU A 52 11.11 31.66 -1.13
CA GLU A 52 10.76 30.71 -2.20
C GLU A 52 11.85 29.65 -2.35
N LYS A 53 13.12 30.07 -2.34
CA LYS A 53 14.25 29.14 -2.38
C LYS A 53 14.32 28.30 -1.12
N LEU A 54 14.08 28.89 0.06
CA LEU A 54 14.07 28.14 1.32
C LEU A 54 12.97 27.08 1.33
N ASP A 55 11.74 27.44 0.97
CA ASP A 55 10.63 26.49 0.93
C ASP A 55 10.89 25.39 -0.12
N GLY A 56 11.50 25.73 -1.26
CA GLY A 56 11.97 24.76 -2.25
C GLY A 56 13.03 23.79 -1.71
N PHE A 57 13.99 24.29 -0.94
CA PHE A 57 14.99 23.47 -0.25
C PHE A 57 14.36 22.56 0.79
N LEU A 58 13.47 23.07 1.63
CA LEU A 58 12.75 22.27 2.64
C LEU A 58 11.93 21.16 1.98
N ALA A 59 11.25 21.44 0.86
CA ALA A 59 10.51 20.44 0.09
C ALA A 59 11.44 19.37 -0.53
N TRP A 60 12.61 19.79 -1.04
CA TRP A 60 13.61 18.86 -1.57
C TRP A 60 14.19 17.96 -0.47
N VAL A 61 14.55 18.51 0.69
CA VAL A 61 14.99 17.73 1.86
C VAL A 61 13.88 16.78 2.29
N ALA A 62 12.63 17.24 2.34
CA ALA A 62 11.48 16.42 2.70
C ALA A 62 11.33 15.22 1.75
N SER A 63 11.56 15.38 0.44
CA SER A 63 11.50 14.28 -0.53
C SER A 63 12.53 13.18 -0.29
N ARG A 64 13.66 13.50 0.36
CA ARG A 64 14.75 12.57 0.70
C ARG A 64 14.58 11.94 2.08
N VAL A 65 14.00 12.69 3.03
CA VAL A 65 13.86 12.27 4.42
C VAL A 65 12.55 11.53 4.66
N ASN A 66 11.46 12.00 4.04
CA ASN A 66 10.12 11.46 4.28
C ASN A 66 10.00 10.03 3.78
N ARG A 67 9.54 9.16 4.68
CA ARG A 67 9.26 7.76 4.37
C ARG A 67 8.02 7.34 5.14
N GLN A 68 7.03 6.78 4.46
CA GLN A 68 5.88 6.20 5.15
C GLN A 68 6.31 4.97 5.95
N PRO A 69 5.71 4.73 7.13
CA PRO A 69 5.97 3.51 7.87
C PRO A 69 5.49 2.28 7.10
N ILE A 70 6.15 1.15 7.31
CA ILE A 70 5.78 -0.13 6.73
C ILE A 70 5.23 -1.00 7.86
N ASN A 71 3.97 -1.41 7.72
CA ASN A 71 3.31 -2.31 8.66
C ASN A 71 4.02 -3.67 8.72
N ALA A 72 4.02 -4.28 9.92
CA ALA A 72 4.37 -5.68 10.07
C ALA A 72 3.45 -6.55 9.20
N ARG A 73 3.95 -7.70 8.76
CA ARG A 73 3.20 -8.63 7.90
C ARG A 73 3.56 -10.08 8.20
N ILE A 74 2.66 -10.99 7.87
CA ILE A 74 2.89 -12.43 7.88
C ILE A 74 3.27 -12.88 6.47
N ASP A 75 4.44 -13.51 6.34
CA ASP A 75 4.96 -14.08 5.09
C ASP A 75 4.26 -15.39 4.71
N ASP A 76 4.63 -15.98 3.57
CA ASP A 76 4.04 -17.22 3.07
C ASP A 76 4.33 -18.45 3.95
N SER A 77 5.38 -18.40 4.78
CA SER A 77 5.73 -19.44 5.74
C SER A 77 5.01 -19.27 7.09
N GLY A 78 4.22 -18.21 7.25
CA GLY A 78 3.51 -17.91 8.50
C GLY A 78 4.35 -17.14 9.52
N ARG A 79 5.56 -16.69 9.17
CA ARG A 79 6.44 -15.90 10.04
C ARG A 79 6.05 -14.42 9.99
N ILE A 80 6.14 -13.75 11.13
CA ILE A 80 5.93 -12.30 11.23
C ILE A 80 7.22 -11.60 10.81
N ILE A 81 7.14 -10.82 9.74
CA ILE A 81 8.15 -9.84 9.35
C ILE A 81 7.80 -8.55 10.10
N ALA A 82 8.76 -8.06 10.86
CA ALA A 82 8.60 -6.85 11.66
C ALA A 82 8.33 -5.62 10.78
N GLU A 83 7.60 -4.71 11.39
CA GLU A 83 7.34 -3.36 10.92
C GLU A 83 8.63 -2.52 10.77
N GLU A 84 8.58 -1.53 9.90
CA GLU A 84 9.61 -0.50 9.79
C GLU A 84 9.02 0.89 10.08
N ASN A 85 9.68 1.65 10.96
CA ASN A 85 9.27 3.01 11.24
C ASN A 85 9.44 3.92 10.01
N GLY A 86 8.49 4.83 9.85
CA GLY A 86 8.56 5.92 8.89
C GLY A 86 9.23 7.14 9.51
N ARG A 87 9.42 8.16 8.67
CA ARG A 87 9.99 9.45 9.04
C ARG A 87 9.21 10.54 8.34
N GLN A 88 9.00 11.64 9.05
CA GLN A 88 8.46 12.87 8.48
C GLN A 88 9.32 14.04 8.93
N LEU A 89 9.87 14.77 7.97
CA LEU A 89 10.64 15.98 8.21
C LEU A 89 9.83 16.93 9.09
N ASP A 90 10.49 17.43 10.12
CA ASP A 90 9.98 18.51 10.94
C ASP A 90 10.36 19.82 10.24
N VAL A 91 9.48 20.23 9.32
CA VAL A 91 9.70 21.40 8.46
C VAL A 91 9.86 22.67 9.29
N GLU A 92 9.05 22.81 10.35
CA GLU A 92 9.09 23.99 11.21
C GLU A 92 10.39 24.07 12.00
N ARG A 93 10.83 22.95 12.62
CA ARG A 93 12.13 22.89 13.28
C ARG A 93 13.26 23.19 12.30
N LEU A 94 13.25 22.56 11.13
CA LEU A 94 14.33 22.74 10.17
C LEU A 94 14.37 24.17 9.61
N LYS A 95 13.21 24.79 9.37
CA LYS A 95 13.12 26.18 8.94
C LYS A 95 13.68 27.11 10.01
N HIS A 96 13.33 26.90 11.27
CA HIS A 96 13.88 27.66 12.39
C HIS A 96 15.40 27.52 12.50
N ASP A 97 15.91 26.28 12.45
CA ASP A 97 17.36 26.00 12.48
C ASP A 97 18.08 26.70 11.30
N PHE A 98 17.48 26.66 10.11
CA PHE A 98 18.03 27.34 8.93
C PHE A 98 18.09 28.87 9.11
N LEU A 99 17.04 29.49 9.63
CA LEU A 99 17.03 30.94 9.89
C LEU A 99 18.07 31.33 10.95
N GLN A 100 18.24 30.52 12.00
CA GLN A 100 19.29 30.73 12.99
C GLN A 100 20.68 30.65 12.37
N TYR A 101 20.92 29.67 11.51
CA TYR A 101 22.16 29.59 10.73
C TYR A 101 22.35 30.82 9.84
N TYR A 102 21.31 31.21 9.09
CA TYR A 102 21.39 32.28 8.10
C TYR A 102 21.75 33.63 8.72
N TYR A 103 21.11 33.98 9.83
CA TYR A 103 21.34 35.23 10.56
C TYR A 103 22.46 35.13 11.61
N GLY A 104 22.98 33.93 11.85
CA GLY A 104 24.06 33.66 12.78
C GLY A 104 25.45 33.66 12.15
N THR A 105 26.45 33.34 12.97
CA THR A 105 27.85 33.23 12.56
C THR A 105 28.30 31.77 12.55
N GLY A 106 28.97 31.33 11.48
CA GLY A 106 29.48 29.97 11.35
C GLY A 106 28.44 28.96 10.86
N GLY A 107 28.91 27.74 10.61
CA GLY A 107 28.10 26.64 10.13
C GLY A 107 27.21 26.02 11.22
N MET A 108 26.24 25.24 10.77
CA MET A 108 25.32 24.52 11.66
C MET A 108 25.14 23.10 11.15
N LEU A 109 25.26 22.14 12.07
CA LEU A 109 24.92 20.74 11.83
C LEU A 109 23.56 20.43 12.46
N VAL A 110 22.60 20.03 11.63
CA VAL A 110 21.27 19.63 12.06
C VAL A 110 21.12 18.12 11.91
N GLN A 111 20.96 17.43 13.04
CA GLN A 111 20.83 15.97 13.07
C GLN A 111 19.38 15.54 13.25
N ASN A 112 18.95 14.60 12.40
CA ASN A 112 17.65 13.96 12.42
C ASN A 112 16.49 14.96 12.63
N PRO A 113 16.31 15.97 11.74
CA PRO A 113 15.22 16.94 11.84
C PRO A 113 13.89 16.33 11.39
N TYR A 114 13.53 15.16 11.91
CA TYR A 114 12.31 14.45 11.57
C TYR A 114 11.65 13.87 12.81
N ARG A 115 10.34 13.72 12.75
CA ARG A 115 9.58 12.89 13.68
C ARG A 115 9.46 11.46 13.15
N THR A 116 9.56 10.50 14.06
CA THR A 116 9.30 9.09 13.74
C THR A 116 7.80 8.87 13.53
N LEU A 117 7.44 8.26 12.41
CA LEU A 117 6.08 7.78 12.17
C LEU A 117 6.01 6.31 12.53
N LEU A 118 5.15 5.96 13.49
CA LEU A 118 4.95 4.57 13.86
C LEU A 118 4.01 3.87 12.85
N PRO A 119 4.28 2.60 12.53
CA PRO A 119 3.40 1.79 11.71
C PRO A 119 2.09 1.55 12.44
N LYS A 120 1.00 1.54 11.68
CA LYS A 120 -0.34 1.24 12.20
C LYS A 120 -0.41 -0.18 12.78
N VAL A 121 0.38 -1.10 12.21
CA VAL A 121 0.42 -2.49 12.61
C VAL A 121 1.86 -2.88 12.92
N ASP A 122 2.12 -3.27 14.16
CA ASP A 122 3.38 -3.82 14.61
C ASP A 122 3.32 -5.35 14.81
N ARG A 123 4.48 -5.95 15.07
CA ARG A 123 4.63 -7.39 15.31
C ARG A 123 3.81 -7.89 16.49
N LYS A 124 3.64 -7.06 17.53
CA LYS A 124 2.96 -7.45 18.77
C LYS A 124 1.46 -7.55 18.49
N LEU A 125 0.91 -6.54 17.82
CA LEU A 125 -0.46 -6.54 17.33
C LEU A 125 -0.71 -7.73 16.40
N LEU A 126 0.17 -7.98 15.42
CA LEU A 126 0.02 -9.14 14.53
C LEU A 126 0.06 -10.48 15.26
N ALA A 127 0.88 -10.62 16.29
CA ALA A 127 0.94 -11.83 17.10
C ALA A 127 -0.35 -12.07 17.90
N GLN A 128 -1.08 -11.01 18.26
CA GLN A 128 -2.35 -11.09 18.98
C GLN A 128 -3.54 -11.32 18.04
N VAL A 129 -3.69 -10.51 16.99
CA VAL A 129 -4.84 -10.54 16.08
C VAL A 129 -4.94 -11.82 15.23
N ARG A 130 -3.87 -12.62 15.15
CA ARG A 130 -3.84 -13.87 14.38
C ARG A 130 -4.30 -15.10 15.16
N GLN A 131 -4.61 -14.98 16.45
CA GLN A 131 -4.76 -16.14 17.34
C GLN A 131 -6.06 -16.91 17.10
N LYS A 132 -7.16 -16.21 16.80
CA LYS A 132 -8.48 -16.81 16.64
C LYS A 132 -9.04 -16.56 15.25
N GLN A 133 -9.26 -17.63 14.49
CA GLN A 133 -10.01 -17.54 13.25
C GLN A 133 -11.50 -17.39 13.55
N ILE A 134 -12.09 -16.28 13.11
CA ILE A 134 -13.50 -15.95 13.33
C ILE A 134 -14.37 -16.12 12.07
N GLY A 135 -13.75 -16.18 10.89
CA GLY A 135 -14.44 -16.48 9.64
C GLY A 135 -13.49 -17.01 8.59
N TRP A 136 -14.05 -17.69 7.60
CA TRP A 136 -13.31 -18.19 6.45
C TRP A 136 -14.26 -18.48 5.30
N TYR A 137 -13.71 -18.46 4.09
CA TYR A 137 -14.42 -18.91 2.90
C TYR A 137 -13.45 -19.31 1.80
N VAL A 138 -13.87 -20.27 0.97
CA VAL A 138 -13.10 -20.77 -0.17
C VAL A 138 -13.98 -20.78 -1.41
N THR A 139 -13.44 -20.32 -2.53
CA THR A 139 -14.05 -20.49 -3.86
C THR A 139 -13.04 -21.10 -4.83
N TYR A 140 -13.52 -21.67 -5.92
CA TYR A 140 -12.71 -22.45 -6.86
C TYR A 140 -12.66 -21.79 -8.25
N PHE A 141 -11.55 -21.93 -8.96
CA PHE A 141 -11.36 -21.44 -10.32
C PHE A 141 -10.48 -22.35 -11.16
N ASN A 142 -10.61 -22.23 -12.48
CA ASN A 142 -9.80 -22.97 -13.44
C ASN A 142 -8.34 -22.44 -13.44
N ALA A 143 -7.43 -23.17 -12.83
CA ALA A 143 -6.00 -22.82 -12.79
C ALA A 143 -5.31 -22.85 -14.17
N ARG A 144 -5.94 -23.46 -15.19
CA ARG A 144 -5.40 -23.48 -16.56
C ARG A 144 -5.54 -22.12 -17.25
N ASN A 145 -6.50 -21.30 -16.84
CA ASN A 145 -6.64 -19.94 -17.33
C ASN A 145 -5.63 -19.02 -16.64
N ARG A 146 -4.46 -18.88 -17.25
CA ARG A 146 -3.30 -18.20 -16.64
C ARG A 146 -3.56 -16.71 -16.39
N ASN A 147 -4.23 -16.01 -17.30
CA ASN A 147 -4.52 -14.57 -17.12
C ASN A 147 -5.51 -14.34 -15.99
N ARG A 148 -6.61 -15.09 -15.95
CA ARG A 148 -7.59 -15.01 -14.87
C ARG A 148 -6.97 -15.39 -13.51
N SER A 149 -6.18 -16.45 -13.48
CA SER A 149 -5.45 -16.90 -12.28
C SER A 149 -4.50 -15.81 -11.77
N HIS A 150 -3.79 -15.13 -12.69
CA HIS A 150 -2.89 -14.03 -12.34
C HIS A 150 -3.64 -12.84 -11.72
N ASN A 151 -4.75 -12.41 -12.33
CA ASN A 151 -5.59 -11.32 -11.81
C ASN A 151 -6.14 -11.62 -10.41
N ILE A 152 -6.63 -12.85 -10.21
CA ILE A 152 -7.12 -13.32 -8.92
C ILE A 152 -6.00 -13.30 -7.88
N SER A 153 -4.79 -13.74 -8.24
CA SER A 153 -3.63 -13.71 -7.35
C SER A 153 -3.24 -12.28 -6.95
N LEU A 154 -3.20 -11.34 -7.90
CA LEU A 154 -2.93 -9.93 -7.60
C LEU A 154 -3.96 -9.33 -6.65
N ALA A 155 -5.25 -9.58 -6.86
CA ALA A 155 -6.30 -9.08 -5.97
C ALA A 155 -6.27 -9.73 -4.58
N ALA A 156 -6.02 -11.05 -4.51
CA ALA A 156 -5.86 -11.74 -3.23
C ALA A 156 -4.66 -11.19 -2.45
N GLN A 157 -3.53 -10.93 -3.12
CA GLN A 157 -2.35 -10.32 -2.50
C GLN A 157 -2.64 -8.92 -1.96
N ALA A 158 -3.42 -8.11 -2.70
CA ALA A 158 -3.76 -6.75 -2.28
C ALA A 158 -4.59 -6.70 -0.98
N ILE A 159 -5.45 -7.68 -0.74
CA ILE A 159 -6.28 -7.75 0.49
C ILE A 159 -5.64 -8.61 1.60
N ASN A 160 -4.54 -9.31 1.32
CA ASN A 160 -3.83 -10.12 2.30
C ASN A 160 -3.05 -9.23 3.28
N ASN A 161 -2.86 -9.69 4.52
CA ASN A 161 -2.23 -8.91 5.61
C ASN A 161 -2.99 -7.63 6.01
N TRP A 162 -4.25 -7.47 5.58
CA TRP A 162 -5.00 -6.28 5.94
C TRP A 162 -5.49 -6.34 7.39
N VAL A 163 -5.08 -5.38 8.22
CA VAL A 163 -5.57 -5.23 9.59
C VAL A 163 -6.52 -4.04 9.66
N LEU A 164 -7.74 -4.32 10.12
CA LEU A 164 -8.81 -3.35 10.32
C LEU A 164 -8.98 -3.11 11.82
N LEU A 165 -8.65 -1.92 12.30
CA LEU A 165 -8.79 -1.53 13.70
C LEU A 165 -10.28 -1.33 14.06
N PRO A 166 -10.65 -1.32 15.35
CA PRO A 166 -12.01 -1.00 15.79
C PRO A 166 -12.52 0.31 15.18
N GLY A 167 -13.75 0.28 14.66
CA GLY A 167 -14.42 1.40 14.01
C GLY A 167 -14.03 1.64 12.54
N GLU A 168 -12.95 1.02 12.04
CA GLU A 168 -12.48 1.27 10.68
C GLU A 168 -13.32 0.59 9.60
N VAL A 169 -13.36 1.24 8.45
CA VAL A 169 -14.08 0.78 7.26
C VAL A 169 -13.12 0.24 6.21
N PHE A 170 -13.39 -0.97 5.73
CA PHE A 170 -12.73 -1.56 4.58
C PHE A 170 -13.54 -1.27 3.33
N SER A 171 -12.87 -0.86 2.25
CA SER A 171 -13.44 -0.74 0.91
C SER A 171 -12.59 -1.55 -0.06
N PHE A 172 -13.20 -2.52 -0.73
CA PHE A 172 -12.48 -3.41 -1.64
C PHE A 172 -11.82 -2.62 -2.76
N ASN A 173 -12.53 -1.68 -3.37
CA ASN A 173 -11.96 -0.85 -4.43
C ASN A 173 -10.81 0.03 -3.92
N LYS A 174 -10.88 0.63 -2.72
CA LYS A 174 -9.76 1.41 -2.18
C LYS A 174 -8.51 0.57 -1.95
N VAL A 175 -8.67 -0.67 -1.47
CA VAL A 175 -7.56 -1.58 -1.17
C VAL A 175 -6.95 -2.19 -2.44
N VAL A 176 -7.79 -2.71 -3.34
CA VAL A 176 -7.33 -3.37 -4.57
C VAL A 176 -6.95 -2.36 -5.66
N GLY A 177 -7.58 -1.19 -5.66
CA GLY A 177 -7.39 -0.14 -6.64
C GLY A 177 -8.02 -0.43 -8.01
N GLN A 178 -7.79 0.50 -8.95
CA GLN A 178 -8.16 0.33 -10.35
C GLN A 178 -7.39 -0.84 -10.98
N ARG A 179 -8.08 -1.65 -11.79
CA ARG A 179 -7.51 -2.81 -12.48
C ARG A 179 -6.97 -2.33 -13.83
N THR A 180 -5.67 -2.08 -13.91
CA THR A 180 -4.99 -1.60 -15.13
C THR A 180 -3.82 -2.48 -15.53
N ALA A 181 -3.42 -2.43 -16.80
CA ALA A 181 -2.25 -3.15 -17.30
C ALA A 181 -0.96 -2.70 -16.59
N GLN A 182 -0.83 -1.41 -16.26
CA GLN A 182 0.32 -0.87 -15.50
C GLN A 182 0.44 -1.47 -14.10
N LYS A 183 -0.68 -1.87 -13.50
CA LYS A 183 -0.73 -2.58 -12.21
C LYS A 183 -0.62 -4.10 -12.36
N GLY A 184 -0.33 -4.60 -13.57
CA GLY A 184 -0.12 -6.02 -13.86
C GLY A 184 -1.37 -6.81 -14.20
N TYR A 185 -2.57 -6.19 -14.19
CA TYR A 185 -3.79 -6.89 -14.56
C TYR A 185 -3.81 -7.22 -16.04
N ARG A 186 -4.30 -8.42 -16.37
CA ARG A 186 -4.33 -8.98 -17.71
C ARG A 186 -5.76 -9.12 -18.24
N PRO A 187 -5.96 -9.13 -19.57
CA PRO A 187 -7.24 -9.47 -20.17
C PRO A 187 -7.66 -10.89 -19.79
N ALA A 188 -8.89 -11.03 -19.32
CA ALA A 188 -9.53 -12.30 -19.02
C ALA A 188 -11.06 -12.15 -19.13
N PRO A 189 -11.84 -13.23 -19.23
CA PRO A 189 -13.29 -13.13 -19.25
C PRO A 189 -13.83 -12.37 -18.02
N VAL A 190 -14.64 -11.35 -18.27
CA VAL A 190 -15.37 -10.52 -17.31
C VAL A 190 -16.86 -10.63 -17.58
N ILE A 191 -17.68 -10.37 -16.56
CA ILE A 191 -19.13 -10.27 -16.73
C ILE A 191 -19.48 -8.78 -16.66
N VAL A 192 -20.02 -8.22 -17.74
CA VAL A 192 -20.45 -6.82 -17.82
C VAL A 192 -21.95 -6.82 -18.12
N ARG A 193 -22.76 -6.23 -17.23
CA ARG A 193 -24.23 -6.18 -17.34
C ARG A 193 -24.91 -7.54 -17.54
N GLY A 194 -24.27 -8.64 -17.15
CA GLY A 194 -24.79 -9.99 -17.31
C GLY A 194 -24.32 -10.70 -18.58
N GLU A 195 -23.48 -10.08 -19.40
CA GLU A 195 -22.88 -10.69 -20.59
C GLU A 195 -21.39 -11.00 -20.34
N LEU A 196 -20.93 -12.11 -20.90
CA LEU A 196 -19.52 -12.48 -20.88
C LEU A 196 -18.78 -11.64 -21.93
N SER A 197 -17.76 -10.91 -21.50
CA SER A 197 -16.91 -10.10 -22.37
C SER A 197 -15.45 -10.30 -22.00
N GLU A 198 -14.51 -9.90 -22.85
CA GLU A 198 -13.10 -9.80 -22.45
C GLU A 198 -12.83 -8.43 -21.83
N GLY A 199 -12.17 -8.42 -20.68
CA GLY A 199 -11.84 -7.19 -19.98
C GLY A 199 -10.61 -7.35 -19.10
N ILE A 200 -9.99 -6.22 -18.75
CA ILE A 200 -8.85 -6.22 -17.83
C ILE A 200 -9.36 -6.52 -16.42
N GLY A 201 -8.77 -7.53 -15.76
CA GLY A 201 -9.15 -7.89 -14.40
C GLY A 201 -10.34 -8.86 -14.33
N GLY A 202 -10.48 -9.79 -15.27
CA GLY A 202 -11.35 -10.95 -15.08
C GLY A 202 -11.01 -11.74 -13.81
N GLY A 203 -12.03 -12.16 -13.04
CA GLY A 203 -11.90 -12.93 -11.80
C GLY A 203 -11.94 -12.13 -10.49
N ILE A 204 -11.97 -10.79 -10.52
CA ILE A 204 -11.87 -9.95 -9.31
C ILE A 204 -13.13 -10.02 -8.44
N CYS A 205 -14.31 -10.09 -9.05
CA CYS A 205 -15.57 -10.29 -8.32
C CYS A 205 -15.60 -11.60 -7.53
N GLN A 206 -14.86 -12.63 -7.96
CA GLN A 206 -14.72 -13.87 -7.20
C GLN A 206 -13.93 -13.65 -5.90
N VAL A 207 -12.86 -12.85 -5.95
CA VAL A 207 -12.09 -12.48 -4.74
C VAL A 207 -12.94 -11.65 -3.79
N SER A 208 -13.67 -10.65 -4.30
CA SER A 208 -14.61 -9.83 -3.51
C SER A 208 -15.72 -10.69 -2.88
N SER A 209 -16.30 -11.61 -3.65
CA SER A 209 -17.33 -12.54 -3.13
C SER A 209 -16.74 -13.49 -2.07
N THR A 210 -15.52 -13.97 -2.26
CA THR A 210 -14.85 -14.83 -1.26
C THR A 210 -14.60 -14.06 0.04
N LEU A 211 -14.13 -12.82 -0.06
CA LEU A 211 -13.97 -11.92 1.09
C LEU A 211 -15.31 -11.67 1.79
N PHE A 212 -16.35 -11.28 1.03
CA PHE A 212 -17.69 -11.04 1.58
C PHE A 212 -18.18 -12.21 2.42
N ASN A 213 -18.10 -13.43 1.88
CA ASN A 213 -18.56 -14.60 2.60
C ASN A 213 -17.75 -14.90 3.86
N ALA A 214 -16.44 -14.65 3.84
CA ALA A 214 -15.58 -14.86 5.00
C ALA A 214 -15.88 -13.84 6.12
N VAL A 215 -16.07 -12.56 5.77
CA VAL A 215 -16.37 -11.51 6.75
C VAL A 215 -17.81 -11.56 7.26
N ASP A 216 -18.76 -11.98 6.42
CA ASP A 216 -20.14 -12.19 6.84
C ASP A 216 -20.25 -13.37 7.81
N ARG A 217 -19.54 -14.48 7.54
CA ARG A 217 -19.39 -15.59 8.49
C ARG A 217 -18.80 -15.13 9.81
N ALA A 218 -17.84 -14.21 9.76
CA ALA A 218 -17.23 -13.59 10.94
C ALA A 218 -18.14 -12.59 11.66
N GLY A 219 -19.39 -12.37 11.23
CA GLY A 219 -20.32 -11.45 11.90
C GLY A 219 -20.05 -9.95 11.64
N MET A 220 -19.16 -9.62 10.70
CA MET A 220 -18.80 -8.22 10.41
C MET A 220 -19.99 -7.39 9.91
N HIS A 221 -19.92 -6.08 10.09
CA HIS A 221 -20.97 -5.16 9.68
C HIS A 221 -20.82 -4.75 8.22
N ILE A 222 -21.71 -5.25 7.35
CA ILE A 222 -21.68 -4.97 5.92
C ILE A 222 -22.36 -3.64 5.63
N LEU A 223 -21.61 -2.68 5.07
CA LEU A 223 -22.10 -1.34 4.76
C LEU A 223 -22.62 -1.23 3.32
N LYS A 224 -21.90 -1.83 2.37
CA LYS A 224 -22.28 -1.86 0.95
C LYS A 224 -21.98 -3.21 0.35
N ARG A 225 -22.98 -3.79 -0.30
CA ARG A 225 -22.87 -5.02 -1.10
C ARG A 225 -23.83 -4.92 -2.27
N TYR A 226 -23.34 -5.27 -3.45
CA TYR A 226 -24.14 -5.37 -4.66
C TYR A 226 -24.03 -6.79 -5.20
N SER A 227 -25.12 -7.32 -5.73
CA SER A 227 -25.14 -8.58 -6.47
C SER A 227 -25.04 -8.31 -7.98
N HIS A 228 -24.57 -9.29 -8.73
CA HIS A 228 -24.67 -9.32 -10.18
C HIS A 228 -26.15 -9.45 -10.57
N SER A 229 -26.50 -9.00 -11.78
CA SER A 229 -27.83 -9.20 -12.35
C SER A 229 -28.11 -10.66 -12.70
N ARG A 230 -27.07 -11.50 -12.85
CA ARG A 230 -27.15 -12.93 -13.14
C ARG A 230 -26.39 -13.71 -12.08
N GLU A 231 -26.82 -14.95 -11.84
CA GLU A 231 -26.11 -15.86 -10.94
C GLU A 231 -24.68 -16.11 -11.42
N VAL A 232 -23.76 -16.19 -10.46
CA VAL A 232 -22.35 -16.48 -10.71
C VAL A 232 -22.01 -17.88 -10.21
N PRO A 233 -21.25 -18.68 -10.98
CA PRO A 233 -21.09 -20.12 -10.71
C PRO A 233 -20.20 -20.44 -9.49
N TYR A 234 -19.46 -19.46 -8.97
CA TYR A 234 -18.46 -19.67 -7.91
C TYR A 234 -18.99 -19.48 -6.48
N VAL A 235 -20.24 -19.04 -6.31
CA VAL A 235 -20.92 -18.90 -5.01
C VAL A 235 -22.42 -19.20 -5.14
N PRO A 236 -23.11 -19.63 -4.05
CA PRO A 236 -24.55 -19.80 -4.08
C PRO A 236 -25.32 -18.50 -4.38
N PRO A 237 -26.60 -18.58 -4.78
CA PRO A 237 -27.46 -17.42 -4.96
C PRO A 237 -27.44 -16.48 -3.75
N GLY A 238 -27.34 -15.17 -4.02
CA GLY A 238 -27.28 -14.13 -2.98
C GLY A 238 -25.95 -14.04 -2.22
N ARG A 239 -24.93 -14.86 -2.56
CA ARG A 239 -23.63 -14.88 -1.88
C ARG A 239 -22.51 -14.20 -2.66
N ASP A 240 -22.84 -13.41 -3.66
CA ASP A 240 -21.88 -12.67 -4.46
C ASP A 240 -21.70 -11.22 -3.97
N ALA A 241 -20.57 -10.62 -4.35
CA ALA A 241 -20.26 -9.23 -4.08
C ALA A 241 -19.56 -8.60 -5.29
N THR A 242 -20.34 -7.92 -6.13
CA THR A 242 -19.90 -7.27 -7.37
C THR A 242 -19.08 -6.03 -7.09
N VAL A 243 -17.98 -5.86 -7.84
CA VAL A 243 -17.09 -4.71 -7.71
C VAL A 243 -16.64 -4.19 -9.08
N SER A 244 -16.65 -2.87 -9.25
CA SER A 244 -16.11 -2.15 -10.42
C SER A 244 -15.54 -0.81 -9.97
N TRP A 245 -14.42 -0.37 -10.55
CA TRP A 245 -13.69 0.83 -10.08
C TRP A 245 -14.53 2.10 -10.06
N TYR A 246 -15.34 2.35 -11.10
CA TYR A 246 -16.25 3.51 -11.19
C TYR A 246 -17.71 3.14 -10.85
N GLY A 247 -17.93 2.03 -10.14
CA GLY A 247 -19.27 1.49 -9.92
C GLY A 247 -19.40 0.79 -8.56
N PRO A 248 -20.00 -0.41 -8.52
CA PRO A 248 -20.18 -1.15 -7.28
C PRO A 248 -18.90 -1.33 -6.47
N ASP A 249 -19.03 -1.27 -5.16
CA ASP A 249 -17.95 -1.58 -4.21
C ASP A 249 -18.47 -2.51 -3.12
N PHE A 250 -17.57 -3.27 -2.52
CA PHE A 250 -17.84 -4.06 -1.34
C PHE A 250 -17.21 -3.39 -0.12
N VAL A 251 -18.04 -2.96 0.82
CA VAL A 251 -17.64 -2.15 1.97
C VAL A 251 -18.19 -2.75 3.26
N PHE A 252 -17.35 -2.89 4.26
CA PHE A 252 -17.73 -3.36 5.59
C PHE A 252 -16.92 -2.66 6.67
N GLN A 253 -17.41 -2.70 7.90
CA GLN A 253 -16.81 -2.04 9.06
C GLN A 253 -16.47 -3.05 10.15
N ASN A 254 -15.34 -2.83 10.82
CA ASN A 254 -15.04 -3.52 12.06
C ASN A 254 -15.75 -2.83 13.22
N LEU A 255 -16.84 -3.42 13.71
CA LEU A 255 -17.53 -2.96 14.93
C LEU A 255 -17.09 -3.72 16.19
N TYR A 256 -16.14 -4.66 16.07
CA TYR A 256 -15.58 -5.33 17.23
C TYR A 256 -14.66 -4.39 18.02
N PRO A 257 -14.53 -4.60 19.34
CA PRO A 257 -13.57 -3.86 20.17
C PRO A 257 -12.11 -4.29 19.91
N TYR A 258 -11.90 -5.33 19.10
CA TYR A 258 -10.59 -5.85 18.72
C TYR A 258 -10.31 -5.64 17.22
N PRO A 259 -9.03 -5.44 16.84
CA PRO A 259 -8.61 -5.49 15.45
C PRO A 259 -8.98 -6.80 14.76
N VAL A 260 -9.14 -6.74 13.43
CA VAL A 260 -9.43 -7.88 12.57
C VAL A 260 -8.36 -8.00 11.48
N LEU A 261 -7.79 -9.19 11.33
CA LEU A 261 -6.81 -9.51 10.29
C LEU A 261 -7.46 -10.31 9.17
N ILE A 262 -7.26 -9.86 7.94
CA ILE A 262 -7.66 -10.56 6.71
C ILE A 262 -6.43 -11.25 6.14
N ARG A 263 -6.53 -12.57 5.99
CA ARG A 263 -5.58 -13.40 5.24
C ARG A 263 -6.23 -13.85 3.95
N ALA A 264 -5.53 -13.70 2.84
CA ALA A 264 -6.05 -14.07 1.53
C ALA A 264 -4.97 -14.72 0.68
N TYR A 265 -5.34 -15.82 0.02
CA TYR A 265 -4.45 -16.60 -0.83
C TYR A 265 -5.19 -17.06 -2.07
N ALA A 266 -4.50 -17.05 -3.21
CA ALA A 266 -4.98 -17.67 -4.44
C ALA A 266 -3.93 -18.66 -4.96
N ARG A 267 -4.15 -19.95 -4.76
CA ARG A 267 -3.22 -21.01 -5.17
C ARG A 267 -3.99 -22.25 -5.61
N TYR A 268 -3.43 -23.01 -6.54
CA TYR A 268 -3.95 -24.31 -6.97
C TYR A 268 -5.44 -24.32 -7.37
N GLY A 269 -5.91 -23.25 -8.01
CA GLY A 269 -7.32 -23.13 -8.42
C GLY A 269 -8.29 -22.79 -7.29
N GLN A 270 -7.81 -22.27 -6.16
CA GLN A 270 -8.62 -21.89 -5.02
C GLN A 270 -8.30 -20.45 -4.60
N VAL A 271 -9.33 -19.69 -4.23
CA VAL A 271 -9.20 -18.45 -3.46
C VAL A 271 -9.68 -18.77 -2.05
N MET A 272 -8.81 -18.59 -1.07
CA MET A 272 -9.14 -18.75 0.35
C MET A 272 -8.99 -17.40 1.03
N VAL A 273 -10.02 -17.00 1.78
CA VAL A 273 -9.95 -15.88 2.70
C VAL A 273 -10.25 -16.40 4.11
N SER A 274 -9.42 -16.01 5.08
CA SER A 274 -9.69 -16.21 6.50
C SER A 274 -9.59 -14.89 7.26
N VAL A 275 -10.45 -14.76 8.25
CA VAL A 275 -10.63 -13.58 9.08
C VAL A 275 -10.26 -13.98 10.50
N HIS A 276 -9.34 -13.25 11.11
CA HIS A 276 -8.79 -13.55 12.43
C HIS A 276 -8.95 -12.35 13.34
N SER A 277 -9.01 -12.60 14.63
CA SER A 277 -8.95 -11.58 15.67
C SER A 277 -8.24 -12.13 16.91
N PHE A 278 -8.33 -11.36 17.99
CA PHE A 278 -7.80 -11.69 19.30
C PHE A 278 -8.51 -12.92 19.88
N GLN A 279 -7.82 -13.66 20.73
CA GLN A 279 -8.33 -14.89 21.34
C GLN A 279 -9.58 -14.62 22.20
N GLU A 280 -9.58 -13.48 22.87
CA GLU A 280 -10.61 -13.00 23.79
C GLU A 280 -11.87 -12.49 23.08
N LEU A 281 -11.86 -12.33 21.75
CA LEU A 281 -13.01 -11.79 21.05
C LEU A 281 -14.22 -12.72 21.19
N GLU A 282 -15.28 -12.21 21.81
CA GLU A 282 -16.62 -12.79 21.77
C GLU A 282 -17.35 -12.30 20.52
N TYR A 283 -17.95 -13.21 19.76
CA TYR A 283 -18.66 -12.90 18.52
C TYR A 283 -19.69 -13.98 18.19
N GLU A 284 -20.69 -13.61 17.41
CA GLU A 284 -21.72 -14.52 16.91
C GLU A 284 -21.46 -14.84 15.43
N PRO A 285 -20.99 -16.07 15.09
CA PRO A 285 -20.77 -16.45 13.71
C PRO A 285 -22.10 -16.56 12.95
N ARG A 286 -22.15 -16.05 11.73
CA ARG A 286 -23.32 -16.24 10.85
C ARG A 286 -23.19 -17.54 10.06
N HIS A 287 -24.32 -18.21 9.83
CA HIS A 287 -24.38 -19.32 8.91
C HIS A 287 -24.19 -18.82 7.47
N VAL A 288 -23.16 -19.35 6.80
CA VAL A 288 -22.85 -19.02 5.39
C VAL A 288 -22.77 -20.34 4.62
N PRO A 289 -23.59 -20.56 3.57
CA PRO A 289 -23.53 -21.79 2.78
C PRO A 289 -22.18 -21.90 2.06
N GLY A 290 -21.70 -23.13 1.86
CA GLY A 290 -20.43 -23.37 1.17
C GLY A 290 -20.47 -23.00 -0.32
N ALA A 291 -19.31 -22.74 -0.91
CA ALA A 291 -19.18 -22.50 -2.34
C ALA A 291 -19.44 -23.76 -3.17
N SER A 292 -19.87 -23.59 -4.41
CA SER A 292 -19.91 -24.67 -5.40
C SER A 292 -18.49 -25.17 -5.67
N THR A 293 -18.30 -26.50 -5.65
CA THR A 293 -17.04 -27.15 -6.05
C THR A 293 -16.97 -27.41 -7.55
N LYS A 294 -18.09 -27.23 -8.29
CA LYS A 294 -18.10 -27.34 -9.74
C LYS A 294 -17.38 -26.13 -10.34
N LEU A 295 -16.32 -26.38 -11.10
CA LEU A 295 -15.61 -25.32 -11.81
C LEU A 295 -16.53 -24.68 -12.86
N PRO A 296 -16.50 -23.35 -13.01
CA PRO A 296 -17.22 -22.68 -14.08
C PRO A 296 -16.77 -23.21 -15.45
N GLN A 297 -17.71 -23.39 -16.38
CA GLN A 297 -17.35 -23.47 -17.79
C GLN A 297 -16.86 -22.09 -18.23
N GLU A 298 -15.59 -22.00 -18.60
CA GLU A 298 -15.03 -20.79 -19.18
C GLU A 298 -15.19 -20.91 -20.70
N THR A 299 -16.31 -20.41 -21.23
CA THR A 299 -16.46 -20.27 -22.69
C THR A 299 -15.53 -19.17 -23.18
N ASN A 300 -14.80 -19.44 -24.26
CA ASN A 300 -14.00 -18.41 -24.92
C ASN A 300 -14.96 -17.39 -25.52
N ALA A 301 -14.74 -16.09 -25.33
CA ALA A 301 -15.55 -15.04 -25.95
C ALA A 301 -15.60 -15.16 -27.49
N ASN A 302 -14.59 -15.81 -28.08
CA ASN A 302 -14.54 -16.13 -29.51
C ASN A 302 -15.48 -17.28 -29.95
N GLU A 303 -15.90 -18.19 -29.06
CA GLU A 303 -16.82 -19.29 -29.42
C GLU A 303 -18.29 -18.84 -29.43
N GLN A 304 -18.65 -17.82 -28.64
CA GLN A 304 -20.00 -17.23 -28.69
C GLN A 304 -20.24 -16.40 -29.96
N LYS A 305 -19.20 -15.76 -30.51
CA LYS A 305 -19.33 -15.03 -31.78
C LYS A 305 -19.59 -15.93 -33.00
N VAL A 306 -19.11 -17.17 -32.97
CA VAL A 306 -19.29 -18.14 -34.07
C VAL A 306 -20.68 -18.78 -34.05
N THR A 307 -21.30 -18.85 -32.87
CA THR A 307 -22.65 -19.44 -32.73
C THR A 307 -23.77 -18.48 -33.11
N GLU A 308 -23.57 -17.16 -32.99
CA GLU A 308 -24.54 -16.16 -33.46
C GLU A 308 -24.41 -15.80 -34.95
N SER A 309 -23.28 -16.10 -35.60
CA SER A 309 -23.08 -15.88 -37.04
C SER A 309 -23.39 -17.12 -37.90
N GLY A 310 -23.88 -18.21 -37.30
CA GLY A 310 -24.16 -19.48 -37.97
C GLY A 310 -25.61 -19.69 -38.39
N ASP A 311 -26.53 -18.82 -37.95
CA ASP A 311 -27.93 -18.80 -38.34
C ASP A 311 -28.25 -17.47 -39.05
N SER A 312 -27.80 -17.35 -40.30
CA SER A 312 -28.29 -16.37 -41.27
C SER A 312 -28.21 -16.92 -42.68
#